data_AF-M5PT97-F1
#
_entry.id   AF-M5PT97-F1
#
_cell.length_a   1.000
_cell.length_b   1.000
_cell.length_c   1.000
_cell.angle_alpha   90.00
_cell.angle_beta   90.00
_cell.angle_gamma   90.00
#
_symmetry.space_group_name_H-M   'P 1'
#
loop_
_entity.id
_entity.type
_entity.pdbx_description
1 polymer ?
#
loop_
_entity_poly.entity_id
_entity_poly.type
_entity_poly.pdbx_seq_one_letter_code
_entity_poly.pdbx_strand_id
1 'polypeptide(L)'
;MKRNSIQIRSWIVRKGIRLSVLAKKLSVHHTLVSQTVSGTKHNRKVLKALRDLACPKKWLAFPPTSTTTHSGQPNRPPFEP
;
A
#
# COMPACT_ATOMS: atom_id res chain seq x y z
N MET A 1 -7.37 8.93 -8.86
CA MET A 1 -6.28 8.02 -9.27
C MET A 1 -6.78 6.58 -9.33
N LYS A 2 -6.71 5.92 -10.49
CA LYS A 2 -7.10 4.51 -10.66
C LYS A 2 -5.93 3.60 -10.26
N ARG A 3 -6.22 2.56 -9.48
CA ARG A 3 -5.25 1.54 -9.03
C ARG A 3 -5.04 0.54 -10.17
N ASN A 4 -3.78 0.25 -10.54
CA ASN A 4 -3.46 -0.61 -11.70
C ASN A 4 -3.55 -2.10 -11.35
N SER A 5 -4.78 -2.57 -11.17
CA SER A 5 -5.14 -3.94 -10.79
C SER A 5 -4.55 -5.01 -11.72
N ILE A 6 -4.45 -4.74 -13.03
CA ILE A 6 -3.83 -5.62 -14.03
C ILE A 6 -2.33 -5.83 -13.73
N GLN A 7 -1.59 -4.75 -13.45
CA GLN A 7 -0.16 -4.85 -13.15
C GLN A 7 0.09 -5.53 -11.81
N ILE A 8 -0.76 -5.28 -10.80
CA ILE A 8 -0.66 -5.97 -9.50
C ILE A 8 -0.90 -7.47 -9.68
N ARG A 9 -1.97 -7.89 -10.38
CA ARG A 9 -2.22 -9.31 -10.65
C ARG A 9 -1.07 -9.96 -11.40
N SER A 10 -0.58 -9.30 -12.45
CA SER A 10 0.55 -9.80 -13.25
C SER A 10 1.83 -9.95 -12.43
N TRP A 11 2.08 -9.05 -11.48
CA TRP A 11 3.22 -9.16 -10.58
C TRP A 11 3.06 -10.28 -9.56
N ILE A 12 1.87 -10.44 -8.98
CA ILE A 12 1.57 -11.53 -8.04
C ILE A 12 1.82 -12.90 -8.71
N VAL A 13 1.33 -13.07 -9.95
CA VAL A 13 1.53 -14.29 -10.74
C VAL A 13 3.00 -14.48 -11.09
N ARG A 14 3.71 -13.43 -11.54
CA ARG A 14 5.16 -13.51 -11.83
C ARG A 14 6.00 -13.91 -10.63
N LYS A 15 5.53 -13.60 -9.42
CA LYS A 15 6.21 -13.99 -8.17
C LYS A 15 5.81 -15.40 -7.69
N GLY A 16 4.95 -16.10 -8.42
CA GLY A 16 4.44 -17.43 -8.03
C GLY A 16 3.49 -17.40 -6.83
N ILE A 17 3.00 -16.22 -6.43
CA ILE A 17 2.13 -16.09 -5.26
C ILE A 17 0.68 -16.22 -5.72
N ARG A 18 -0.12 -17.04 -5.04
CA ARG A 18 -1.57 -17.11 -5.28
C ARG A 18 -2.31 -16.15 -4.35
N LEU A 19 -3.34 -15.47 -4.85
CA LEU A 19 -4.18 -14.58 -4.02
C LEU A 19 -4.84 -15.34 -2.86
N SER A 20 -5.20 -16.61 -3.06
CA SER A 20 -5.74 -17.49 -2.03
C SER A 20 -4.75 -17.76 -0.89
N VAL A 21 -3.45 -17.92 -1.21
CA VAL A 21 -2.39 -18.09 -0.21
C VAL A 21 -2.19 -16.80 0.58
N LEU A 22 -2.22 -15.66 -0.11
CA LEU A 22 -2.14 -14.34 0.55
C LEU A 22 -3.33 -14.10 1.48
N ALA A 23 -4.54 -14.46 1.03
CA ALA A 23 -5.76 -14.37 1.82
C ALA A 23 -5.68 -15.22 3.09
N LYS A 24 -5.23 -16.48 2.97
CA LYS A 24 -4.99 -17.39 4.11
C LYS A 24 -3.96 -16.83 5.09
N LYS A 25 -2.82 -16.34 4.59
CA LYS A 25 -1.74 -15.78 5.43
C LYS A 25 -2.19 -14.56 6.24
N LEU A 26 -3.14 -13.80 5.70
CA LEU A 26 -3.68 -12.60 6.35
C LEU A 26 -4.97 -12.86 7.14
N SER A 27 -5.48 -14.09 7.11
CA SER A 27 -6.78 -14.47 7.68
C SER A 27 -7.90 -13.54 7.20
N VAL A 28 -7.94 -13.28 5.89
CA VAL A 28 -8.97 -12.45 5.24
C VAL A 28 -9.65 -13.22 4.12
N HIS A 29 -10.86 -12.81 3.78
CA HIS A 29 -11.59 -13.42 2.68
C HIS A 29 -10.93 -13.14 1.33
N HIS A 30 -10.91 -14.13 0.43
CA HIS A 30 -10.30 -13.99 -0.90
C HIS A 30 -10.92 -12.83 -1.70
N THR A 31 -12.25 -12.68 -1.62
CA THR A 31 -12.97 -11.57 -2.25
C THR A 31 -12.48 -10.20 -1.77
N LEU A 32 -12.11 -10.07 -0.48
CA LEU A 32 -11.60 -8.83 0.08
C LEU A 32 -10.23 -8.47 -0.52
N VAL A 33 -9.37 -9.47 -0.73
CA VAL A 33 -8.07 -9.28 -1.40
C VAL A 33 -8.29 -8.86 -2.85
N SER A 34 -9.18 -9.55 -3.58
CA SER A 34 -9.50 -9.23 -4.97
C SER A 34 -10.09 -7.82 -5.13
N GLN A 35 -11.01 -7.42 -4.25
CA GLN A 35 -11.57 -6.07 -4.20
C GLN A 35 -10.51 -5.01 -3.85
N THR A 36 -9.54 -5.36 -3.00
CA THR A 36 -8.44 -4.44 -2.66
C THR A 36 -7.48 -4.24 -3.82
N VAL A 37 -7.11 -5.32 -4.51
CA VAL A 37 -6.28 -5.30 -5.72
C VAL A 37 -6.98 -4.56 -6.85
N SER A 38 -8.29 -4.77 -7.02
CA SER A 38 -9.13 -4.11 -8.02
C SER A 38 -9.34 -2.61 -7.73
N GLY A 39 -9.05 -2.16 -6.51
CA GLY A 39 -9.24 -0.79 -6.08
C GLY A 39 -10.62 -0.47 -5.53
N THR A 40 -11.54 -1.42 -5.53
CA THR A 40 -12.92 -1.30 -5.02
C THR A 40 -12.98 -1.12 -3.51
N LYS A 41 -12.09 -1.80 -2.75
CA LYS A 41 -11.97 -1.63 -1.29
C LYS A 41 -10.56 -1.20 -0.89
N HIS A 42 -10.46 -0.49 0.23
CA HIS A 42 -9.17 -0.10 0.79
C HIS A 42 -8.92 -0.89 2.07
N ASN A 43 -8.18 -2.00 1.98
CA ASN A 43 -7.78 -2.76 3.16
C ASN A 43 -6.29 -2.55 3.47
N ARG A 44 -6.01 -1.86 4.58
CA ARG A 44 -4.64 -1.58 5.05
C ARG A 44 -3.82 -2.84 5.31
N LYS A 45 -4.43 -3.94 5.79
CA LYS A 45 -3.73 -5.22 6.02
C LYS A 45 -3.23 -5.81 4.70
N VAL A 46 -4.08 -5.84 3.68
CA VAL A 46 -3.74 -6.37 2.35
C VAL A 46 -2.67 -5.49 1.68
N LEU A 47 -2.82 -4.16 1.75
CA LEU A 47 -1.82 -3.24 1.20
C LEU A 47 -0.47 -3.31 1.93
N LYS A 48 -0.48 -3.47 3.26
CA LYS A 48 0.73 -3.69 4.05
C LYS A 48 1.41 -5.00 3.64
N ALA A 49 0.66 -6.08 3.52
CA ALA A 49 1.19 -7.37 3.10
C ALA A 49 1.79 -7.34 1.69
N LEU A 50 1.11 -6.68 0.74
CA LEU A 50 1.65 -6.48 -0.60
C LEU A 50 2.94 -5.65 -0.56
N ARG A 51 3.02 -4.62 0.28
CA ARG A 51 4.25 -3.83 0.49
C ARG A 51 5.37 -4.66 1.10
N ASP A 52 5.08 -5.47 2.11
CA ASP A 52 6.04 -6.41 2.74
C ASP A 52 6.58 -7.43 1.72
N LEU A 53 5.73 -7.85 0.79
CA LEU A 53 6.13 -8.70 -0.33
C LEU A 53 6.91 -7.95 -1.42
N ALA A 54 7.33 -6.70 -1.20
CA ALA A 54 8.02 -5.86 -2.18
C ALA A 54 7.18 -5.51 -3.43
N CYS A 55 5.85 -5.44 -3.30
CA CYS A 55 4.99 -4.93 -4.38
C CYS A 55 5.20 -3.41 -4.54
N PRO A 56 5.48 -2.93 -5.77
CA PRO A 56 5.70 -1.52 -6.05
C PRO A 56 4.53 -0.62 -5.59
N LYS A 57 4.82 0.36 -4.73
CA LYS A 57 3.86 1.36 -4.22
C LYS A 57 3.14 2.13 -5.34
N LYS A 58 3.82 2.34 -6.48
CA LYS A 58 3.25 2.96 -7.68
C LYS A 58 2.01 2.25 -8.22
N TRP A 59 1.90 0.93 -8.04
CA TRP A 59 0.72 0.18 -8.47
C TRP A 59 -0.35 0.11 -7.40
N LEU A 60 0.05 0.09 -6.13
CA LEU A 60 -0.84 0.05 -4.97
C LEU A 60 -1.70 1.33 -4.85
N ALA A 61 -1.47 2.35 -5.67
CA ALA A 61 -2.13 3.66 -5.62
C ALA A 61 -2.37 4.05 -4.16
N PHE A 62 -1.29 4.03 -3.38
CA PHE A 62 -1.25 4.86 -2.18
C PHE A 62 -1.58 6.27 -2.66
N PRO A 63 -2.44 7.03 -1.95
CA PRO A 63 -2.53 8.44 -2.26
C PRO A 63 -1.09 8.96 -2.32
N PRO A 64 -0.73 9.77 -3.34
CA PRO A 64 0.54 10.46 -3.31
C PRO A 64 0.59 11.06 -1.92
N THR A 65 1.66 10.76 -1.19
CA THR A 65 1.93 11.41 0.08
C THR A 65 1.63 12.88 -0.17
N SER A 66 0.56 13.41 0.41
CA SER A 66 0.41 14.84 0.56
C SER A 66 1.66 15.22 1.33
N THR A 67 2.63 15.72 0.57
CA THR A 67 3.80 16.38 1.08
C THR A 67 3.31 17.26 2.21
N THR A 68 3.83 16.99 3.39
CA THR A 68 4.21 18.00 4.37
C THR A 68 3.75 19.40 3.99
N THR A 69 2.64 19.84 4.56
CA THR A 69 2.51 21.22 5.00
C THR A 69 2.52 21.18 6.53
N HIS A 70 3.67 20.80 7.10
CA HIS A 70 4.09 21.50 8.31
C HIS A 70 4.60 22.83 7.81
N SER A 71 3.71 23.82 7.80
CA SER A 71 4.07 25.22 7.74
C SER A 71 5.27 25.45 8.65
N GLY A 72 6.30 26.08 8.10
CA GLY A 72 7.54 26.29 8.80
C GLY A 72 7.34 26.99 10.14
N GLN A 73 8.13 26.57 11.11
CA GLN A 73 8.67 27.49 12.08
C GLN A 73 10.12 27.07 12.41
N PRO A 74 11.12 27.64 11.74
CA PRO A 74 12.47 27.67 12.27
C PRO A 74 12.58 28.94 13.09
N ASN A 75 12.39 28.88 14.41
CA ASN A 75 12.90 29.93 15.32
C ASN A 75 12.82 29.51 16.78
N ARG A 76 13.91 28.93 17.30
CA ARG A 76 14.71 29.62 18.32
C ARG A 76 16.06 28.91 18.52
N PRO A 77 17.19 29.64 18.44
CA PRO A 77 18.52 29.14 18.82
C PRO A 77 18.68 29.20 20.37
N PRO A 78 19.81 28.72 20.93
CA PRO A 78 19.86 27.82 22.08
C PRO A 78 19.82 28.57 23.42
N PHE A 79 19.69 27.80 24.49
CA PHE A 79 19.94 28.26 25.87
C PHE A 79 21.22 29.09 25.95
N GLU A 80 21.10 30.30 26.45
CA GLU A 80 22.19 31.14 26.95
C GLU A 80 22.03 31.29 28.48
N PRO A 81 23.13 31.56 29.23
CA PRO A 81 23.55 30.81 30.42
C PRO A 81 22.78 31.08 31.72
#